data_AF-A0AA38YJQ5-F1
#
_entry.id   AF-A0AA38YJQ5-F1
#
_cell.length_a   1.000
_cell.length_b   1.000
_cell.length_c   1.000
_cell.angle_alpha   90.00
_cell.angle_beta   90.00
_cell.angle_gamma   90.00
#
_symmetry.space_group_name_H-M   'P 1'
#
loop_
_entity.id
_entity.type
_entity.pdbx_description
1 polymer ?
#
loop_
_entity_poly.entity_id
_entity_poly.type
_entity_poly.pdbx_seq_one_letter_code
_entity_poly.pdbx_strand_id
1 'polypeptide(L)'
;MGSNCPNSAMDNAMYSEELAVAVRVVHMACCLCQRVQDGLVGTSSEQVKSKDDDSPVTVADWSVQATVSWILAEVFGSQNVSIVAEEEVQTLSKPDSADLLEAVVNTVNECLSEAPKFGLKCPDKALRTSQVLDAISRCNSTGGPKGRHWILDPVDGTLGFVRGDQYAVALALIEDGKVVIGVLGCPNYPMKKEWLNYHNKFYQAMSKQSPPASDSWEKGCVMYARRGSGEAWMQPMVLGDEKLEWPNSARLIKVSSIDNPAMATFCEPVEKSNSNHSFTKGLVHSVGLRFVYLSSPSCYKFEV
;
A
#
# COMPACT_ATOMS: atom_id res chain seq x y z
N MET A 1 -28.83 -34.57 -19.51
CA MET A 1 -28.84 -33.13 -19.21
C MET A 1 -28.77 -32.97 -17.70
N GLY A 2 -27.83 -32.17 -17.20
CA GLY A 2 -27.72 -31.82 -15.79
C GLY A 2 -26.59 -32.53 -15.03
N SER A 3 -25.34 -32.20 -15.35
CA SER A 3 -24.19 -32.47 -14.49
C SER A 3 -23.69 -31.16 -13.87
N ASN A 4 -23.46 -31.24 -12.56
CA ASN A 4 -22.62 -30.40 -11.70
C ASN A 4 -23.15 -29.06 -11.20
N CYS A 5 -23.30 -28.99 -9.87
CA CYS A 5 -22.72 -27.91 -9.06
C CYS A 5 -22.54 -28.38 -7.61
N PRO A 6 -21.30 -28.65 -7.18
CA PRO A 6 -20.88 -28.23 -5.85
C PRO A 6 -19.44 -27.70 -5.86
N ASN A 7 -19.20 -26.49 -6.39
CA ASN A 7 -17.85 -25.87 -6.40
C ASN A 7 -17.74 -24.50 -5.70
N SER A 8 -18.85 -23.87 -5.30
CA SER A 8 -18.81 -22.49 -4.76
C SER A 8 -18.10 -22.38 -3.40
N ALA A 9 -18.09 -23.43 -2.59
CA ALA A 9 -17.42 -23.43 -1.29
C ALA A 9 -15.90 -23.62 -1.41
N MET A 10 -15.42 -24.41 -2.38
CA MET A 10 -13.98 -24.60 -2.64
C MET A 10 -13.36 -23.36 -3.31
N ASP A 11 -14.07 -22.71 -4.23
CA ASP A 11 -13.61 -21.45 -4.83
C ASP A 11 -13.52 -20.31 -3.78
N ASN A 12 -14.41 -20.31 -2.79
CA ASN A 12 -14.38 -19.32 -1.71
C ASN A 12 -13.24 -19.51 -0.71
N ALA A 13 -12.64 -20.69 -0.61
CA ALA A 13 -11.49 -20.96 0.24
C ALA A 13 -10.14 -20.73 -0.46
N MET A 14 -10.12 -20.69 -1.79
CA MET A 14 -8.88 -20.49 -2.55
C MET A 14 -8.27 -19.11 -2.21
N TYR A 15 -7.00 -19.11 -1.82
CA TYR A 15 -6.23 -17.92 -1.41
C TYR A 15 -6.70 -17.19 -0.15
N SER A 16 -7.55 -17.80 0.69
CA SER A 16 -8.08 -17.10 1.87
C SER A 16 -6.99 -16.75 2.89
N GLU A 17 -6.00 -17.62 3.05
CA GLU A 17 -4.87 -17.39 3.96
C GLU A 17 -3.93 -16.32 3.40
N GLU A 18 -3.57 -16.41 2.12
CA GLU A 18 -2.76 -15.42 1.42
C GLU A 18 -3.39 -14.02 1.48
N LEU A 19 -4.71 -13.92 1.24
CA LEU A 19 -5.43 -12.65 1.35
C LEU A 19 -5.40 -12.11 2.78
N ALA A 20 -5.67 -12.97 3.77
CA ALA A 20 -5.65 -12.57 5.18
C ALA A 20 -4.28 -12.04 5.62
N VAL A 21 -3.20 -12.72 5.22
CA VAL A 21 -1.83 -12.28 5.52
C VAL A 21 -1.50 -10.99 4.79
N ALA A 22 -1.87 -10.87 3.52
CA ALA A 22 -1.63 -9.68 2.71
C ALA A 22 -2.32 -8.43 3.29
N VAL A 23 -3.57 -8.55 3.73
CA VAL A 23 -4.29 -7.43 4.36
C VAL A 23 -3.64 -7.04 5.69
N ARG A 24 -3.32 -8.02 6.55
CA ARG A 24 -2.68 -7.77 7.85
C ARG A 24 -1.31 -7.10 7.70
N VAL A 25 -0.48 -7.57 6.76
CA VAL A 25 0.87 -7.03 6.57
C VAL A 25 0.85 -5.65 5.93
N VAL A 26 -0.11 -5.37 5.03
CA VAL A 26 -0.29 -4.04 4.46
C VAL A 26 -0.77 -3.05 5.51
N HIS A 27 -1.71 -3.43 6.40
CA HIS A 27 -2.07 -2.59 7.56
C HIS A 27 -0.85 -2.19 8.39
N MET A 28 0.00 -3.18 8.70
CA MET A 28 1.21 -2.96 9.47
C MET A 28 2.22 -2.05 8.73
N ALA A 29 2.39 -2.24 7.42
CA ALA A 29 3.20 -1.38 6.57
C ALA A 29 2.67 0.06 6.50
N CYS A 30 1.35 0.26 6.44
CA CYS A 30 0.75 1.59 6.48
C CYS A 30 1.06 2.33 7.79
N CYS A 31 0.99 1.65 8.94
CA CYS A 31 1.37 2.24 10.23
C CYS A 31 2.86 2.62 10.29
N LEU A 32 3.73 1.76 9.76
CA LEU A 32 5.16 2.06 9.59
C LEU A 32 5.35 3.34 8.76
N CYS A 33 4.72 3.42 7.58
CA CYS A 33 4.89 4.56 6.69
C CYS A 33 4.37 5.87 7.31
N GLN A 34 3.24 5.84 8.04
CA GLN A 34 2.75 7.03 8.75
C GLN A 34 3.78 7.54 9.78
N ARG A 35 4.39 6.65 10.57
CA ARG A 35 5.43 7.03 11.54
C ARG A 35 6.64 7.64 10.86
N VAL A 36 7.14 7.02 9.78
CA VAL A 36 8.30 7.55 9.05
C VAL A 36 7.96 8.91 8.42
N GLN A 37 6.78 9.05 7.80
CA GLN A 37 6.35 10.31 7.20
C GLN A 37 6.23 11.43 8.24
N ASP A 38 5.68 11.16 9.43
CA ASP A 38 5.57 12.15 10.51
C ASP A 38 6.96 12.58 11.02
N GLY A 39 7.94 11.67 11.05
CA GLY A 39 9.34 11.97 11.41
C GLY A 39 10.08 12.83 10.36
N LEU A 40 9.75 12.66 9.08
CA LEU A 40 10.31 13.44 7.96
C LEU A 40 9.89 14.92 7.99
N VAL A 41 8.68 15.22 8.47
CA VAL A 41 8.16 16.60 8.54
C VAL A 41 8.87 17.42 9.64
N GLY A 42 9.57 16.77 10.58
CA GLY A 42 10.22 17.40 11.73
C GLY A 42 11.75 17.39 11.76
N THR A 43 12.42 16.61 10.90
CA THR A 43 13.88 16.34 11.03
C THR A 43 14.63 16.49 9.69
N SER A 44 15.94 16.77 9.75
CA SER A 44 16.83 16.95 8.60
C SER A 44 16.87 15.76 7.63
N SER A 45 17.17 16.06 6.37
CA SER A 45 17.03 15.27 5.13
C SER A 45 17.79 13.92 5.01
N GLU A 46 18.28 13.33 6.11
CA GLU A 46 19.12 12.12 6.07
C GLU A 46 18.32 10.83 5.79
N GLN A 47 16.99 10.88 5.89
CA GLN A 47 16.09 9.75 5.65
C GLN A 47 15.63 9.62 4.19
N VAL A 48 16.09 10.50 3.30
CA VAL A 48 15.74 10.51 1.87
C VAL A 48 17.02 10.40 1.03
N LYS A 49 17.06 9.45 0.10
CA LYS A 49 18.09 9.32 -0.92
C LYS A 49 17.49 9.44 -2.31
N SER A 50 18.31 9.77 -3.30
CA SER A 50 17.93 9.69 -4.71
C SER A 50 18.44 8.37 -5.31
N LYS A 51 17.62 7.75 -6.17
CA LYS A 51 18.03 6.64 -7.04
C LYS A 51 18.82 7.17 -8.24
N ASP A 52 19.30 6.26 -9.09
CA ASP A 52 20.10 6.58 -10.28
C ASP A 52 19.32 7.40 -11.33
N ASP A 53 17.98 7.38 -11.27
CA ASP A 53 17.07 8.14 -12.15
C ASP A 53 16.52 9.43 -11.51
N ASP A 54 17.17 9.90 -10.44
CA ASP A 54 16.79 11.06 -9.62
C ASP A 54 15.45 10.93 -8.86
N SER A 55 14.78 9.76 -8.90
CA SER A 55 13.60 9.51 -8.09
C SER A 55 13.97 9.38 -6.59
N PRO A 56 13.15 9.88 -5.65
CA PRO A 56 13.42 9.74 -4.23
C PRO A 56 13.10 8.33 -3.73
N VAL A 57 13.91 7.84 -2.80
CA VAL A 57 13.69 6.63 -1.98
C VAL A 57 13.95 6.97 -0.52
N THR A 58 13.16 6.40 0.38
CA THR A 58 13.24 6.72 1.81
C THR A 58 13.48 5.48 2.66
N VAL A 59 13.77 5.68 3.94
CA VAL A 59 13.78 4.62 4.95
C VAL A 59 12.50 3.76 4.90
N ALA A 60 11.35 4.36 4.56
CA ALA A 60 10.07 3.65 4.49
C ALA A 60 10.07 2.55 3.42
N ASP A 61 10.62 2.82 2.23
CA ASP A 61 10.62 1.90 1.09
C ASP A 61 11.32 0.58 1.45
N TRP A 62 12.57 0.67 1.94
CA TRP A 62 13.31 -0.51 2.40
C TRP A 62 12.68 -1.18 3.62
N SER A 63 12.13 -0.41 4.55
CA SER A 63 11.58 -0.96 5.79
C SER A 63 10.27 -1.71 5.55
N VAL A 64 9.39 -1.21 4.66
CA VAL A 64 8.19 -1.94 4.22
C VAL A 64 8.60 -3.20 3.47
N GLN A 65 9.54 -3.10 2.54
CA GLN A 65 10.02 -4.25 1.77
C GLN A 65 10.58 -5.36 2.67
N ALA A 66 11.44 -5.01 3.63
CA ALA A 66 11.99 -5.94 4.60
C ALA A 66 10.89 -6.58 5.46
N THR A 67 9.96 -5.78 5.96
CA THR A 67 8.87 -6.23 6.84
C THR A 67 7.94 -7.20 6.12
N VAL A 68 7.48 -6.84 4.92
CA VAL A 68 6.59 -7.69 4.10
C VAL A 68 7.30 -8.98 3.74
N SER A 69 8.55 -8.91 3.28
CA SER A 69 9.37 -10.09 2.96
C SER A 69 9.57 -11.02 4.14
N TRP A 70 9.81 -10.47 5.33
CA TRP A 70 9.99 -11.26 6.54
C TRP A 70 8.70 -11.98 6.94
N ILE A 71 7.57 -11.27 6.98
CA ILE A 71 6.26 -11.84 7.35
C ILE A 71 5.84 -12.93 6.36
N LEU A 72 5.94 -12.67 5.05
CA LEU A 72 5.59 -13.68 4.05
C LEU A 72 6.46 -14.93 4.17
N ALA A 73 7.77 -14.77 4.41
CA ALA A 73 8.68 -15.89 4.61
C ALA A 73 8.39 -16.67 5.91
N GLU A 74 8.01 -15.98 6.99
CA GLU A 74 7.64 -16.61 8.25
C GLU A 74 6.35 -17.44 8.13
N VAL A 75 5.36 -16.95 7.36
CA VAL A 75 4.07 -17.64 7.22
C VAL A 75 4.10 -18.73 6.16
N PHE A 76 4.67 -18.48 4.98
CA PHE A 76 4.60 -19.40 3.83
C PHE A 76 5.89 -20.22 3.61
N GLY A 77 6.96 -19.92 4.37
CA GLY A 77 8.28 -20.52 4.21
C GLY A 77 9.12 -19.80 3.17
N SER A 78 10.36 -19.46 3.52
CA SER A 78 11.26 -18.65 2.68
C SER A 78 11.52 -19.23 1.28
N GLN A 79 11.57 -20.56 1.13
CA GLN A 79 11.74 -21.22 -0.17
C GLN A 79 10.51 -21.17 -1.08
N ASN A 80 9.33 -20.86 -0.54
CA ASN A 80 8.06 -20.83 -1.28
C ASN A 80 7.63 -19.41 -1.66
N VAL A 81 8.40 -18.40 -1.23
CA VAL A 81 8.06 -16.99 -1.38
C VAL A 81 8.96 -16.38 -2.44
N SER A 82 8.35 -16.01 -3.56
CA SER A 82 8.99 -15.25 -4.63
C SER A 82 8.42 -13.83 -4.60
N ILE A 83 9.26 -12.81 -4.39
CA ILE A 83 8.83 -11.41 -4.30
C ILE A 83 9.57 -10.59 -5.35
N VAL A 84 8.80 -9.85 -6.15
CA VAL A 84 9.29 -8.79 -7.03
C VAL A 84 9.01 -7.47 -6.34
N ALA A 85 10.06 -6.69 -6.05
CA ALA A 85 9.92 -5.35 -5.47
C ALA A 85 10.92 -4.37 -6.09
N GLU A 86 10.69 -3.09 -5.88
CA GLU A 86 11.45 -2.02 -6.52
C GLU A 86 12.84 -1.81 -5.91
N GLU A 87 13.00 -1.99 -4.60
CA GLU A 87 14.22 -1.55 -3.92
C GLU A 87 15.30 -2.61 -3.85
N GLU A 88 16.54 -2.17 -4.06
CA GLU A 88 17.72 -3.02 -4.05
C GLU A 88 18.55 -2.84 -2.76
N VAL A 89 19.15 -3.94 -2.29
CA VAL A 89 19.97 -3.97 -1.06
C VAL A 89 21.33 -3.28 -1.24
N GLN A 90 21.80 -3.16 -2.49
CA GLN A 90 23.10 -2.61 -2.85
C GLN A 90 23.26 -1.17 -2.35
N THR A 91 22.17 -0.39 -2.35
CA THR A 91 22.17 1.00 -1.86
C THR A 91 22.46 1.08 -0.37
N LEU A 92 21.95 0.14 0.42
CA LEU A 92 22.17 0.07 1.87
C LEU A 92 23.51 -0.55 2.25
N SER A 93 24.14 -1.28 1.33
CA SER A 93 25.42 -1.97 1.56
C SER A 93 26.65 -1.08 1.32
N LYS A 94 26.45 0.16 0.88
CA LYS A 94 27.55 1.13 0.65
C LYS A 94 28.11 1.63 2.00
N PRO A 95 29.43 1.85 2.12
CA PRO A 95 30.06 2.29 3.38
C PRO A 95 29.44 3.57 3.99
N ASP A 96 29.05 4.50 3.14
CA ASP A 96 28.48 5.80 3.53
C ASP A 96 26.96 5.72 3.84
N SER A 97 26.41 4.51 4.01
CA SER A 97 24.98 4.27 4.27
C SER A 97 24.72 3.69 5.66
N ALA A 98 25.70 3.72 6.56
CA ALA A 98 25.60 3.14 7.89
C ALA A 98 24.39 3.69 8.68
N ASP A 99 24.23 5.02 8.74
CA ASP A 99 23.13 5.66 9.48
C ASP A 99 21.77 5.34 8.85
N LEU A 100 21.69 5.28 7.52
CA LEU A 100 20.48 4.90 6.80
C LEU A 100 20.10 3.45 7.09
N LEU A 101 21.09 2.54 7.05
CA LEU A 101 20.88 1.12 7.35
C LEU A 101 20.44 0.94 8.80
N GLU A 102 21.05 1.66 9.74
CA GLU A 102 20.61 1.67 11.13
C GLU A 102 19.15 2.15 11.27
N ALA A 103 18.78 3.23 10.59
CA ALA A 103 17.41 3.73 10.57
C ALA A 103 16.41 2.69 10.01
N VAL A 104 16.76 1.99 8.93
CA VAL A 104 15.96 0.89 8.36
C VAL A 104 15.83 -0.25 9.37
N VAL A 105 16.93 -0.70 9.98
CA VAL A 105 16.90 -1.80 10.96
C VAL A 105 16.04 -1.45 12.18
N ASN A 106 16.15 -0.23 12.69
CA ASN A 106 15.33 0.24 13.81
C ASN A 106 13.85 0.29 13.43
N THR A 107 13.52 0.88 12.27
CA THR A 107 12.14 0.99 11.76
C THR A 107 11.49 -0.38 11.55
N VAL A 108 12.22 -1.34 10.98
CA VAL A 108 11.75 -2.72 10.77
C VAL A 108 11.46 -3.41 12.11
N ASN A 109 12.38 -3.30 13.07
CA ASN A 109 12.22 -3.95 14.37
C ASN A 109 11.07 -3.35 15.19
N GLU A 110 10.90 -2.04 15.16
CA GLU A 110 9.76 -1.36 15.77
C GLU A 110 8.45 -1.86 15.15
N CYS A 111 8.38 -1.90 13.81
CA CYS A 111 7.21 -2.41 13.09
C CYS A 111 6.88 -3.88 13.42
N LEU A 112 7.87 -4.77 13.38
CA LEU A 112 7.68 -6.19 13.67
C LEU A 112 7.29 -6.46 15.14
N SER A 113 7.67 -5.58 16.08
CA SER A 113 7.23 -5.68 17.47
C SER A 113 5.72 -5.50 17.62
N GLU A 114 5.09 -4.79 16.69
CA GLU A 114 3.65 -4.54 16.67
C GLU A 114 2.86 -5.59 15.86
N ALA A 115 3.53 -6.54 15.20
CA ALA A 115 2.89 -7.61 14.43
C ALA A 115 1.73 -8.32 15.15
N PRO A 116 1.78 -8.58 16.48
CA PRO A 116 0.67 -9.19 17.21
C PRO A 116 -0.61 -8.34 17.24
N LYS A 117 -0.52 -7.00 17.11
CA LYS A 117 -1.70 -6.12 16.98
C LYS A 117 -2.50 -6.46 15.71
N PHE A 118 -1.81 -6.91 14.67
CA PHE A 118 -2.39 -7.32 13.39
C PHE A 118 -2.65 -8.83 13.31
N GLY A 119 -2.52 -9.58 14.41
CA GLY A 119 -2.65 -11.04 14.44
C GLY A 119 -1.58 -11.77 13.63
N LEU A 120 -0.40 -11.15 13.47
CA LEU A 120 0.78 -11.74 12.86
C LEU A 120 1.81 -12.09 13.94
N LYS A 121 2.71 -13.02 13.64
CA LYS A 121 3.78 -13.41 14.55
C LYS A 121 4.91 -12.37 14.51
N CYS A 122 5.44 -11.99 15.67
CA CYS A 122 6.67 -11.20 15.78
C CYS A 122 7.89 -12.12 15.95
N PRO A 123 9.11 -11.65 15.63
CA PRO A 123 10.31 -12.42 15.89
C PRO A 123 10.58 -12.54 17.40
N ASP A 124 11.12 -13.68 17.85
CA ASP A 124 11.45 -13.92 19.27
C ASP A 124 12.48 -12.92 19.82
N LYS A 125 13.33 -12.38 18.93
CA LYS A 125 14.34 -11.36 19.21
C LYS A 125 14.38 -10.37 18.07
N ALA A 126 14.77 -9.13 18.36
CA ALA A 126 15.03 -8.13 17.33
C ALA A 126 15.96 -8.70 16.24
N LEU A 127 15.60 -8.47 14.98
CA LEU A 127 16.37 -8.87 13.82
C LEU A 127 17.69 -8.11 13.80
N ARG A 128 18.77 -8.84 13.53
CA ARG A 128 20.09 -8.27 13.28
C ARG A 128 20.10 -7.59 11.91
N THR A 129 21.05 -6.67 11.72
CA THR A 129 21.29 -6.00 10.42
C THR A 129 21.38 -6.98 9.25
N SER A 130 22.10 -8.09 9.41
CA SER A 130 22.22 -9.10 8.35
C SER A 130 20.86 -9.73 7.99
N GLN A 131 20.00 -9.98 8.97
CA GLN A 131 18.68 -10.57 8.74
C GLN A 131 17.71 -9.60 8.04
N VAL A 132 17.84 -8.30 8.31
CA VAL A 132 17.10 -7.26 7.60
C VAL A 132 17.59 -7.15 6.16
N LEU A 133 18.90 -7.13 5.93
CA LEU A 133 19.48 -7.13 4.57
C LEU A 133 19.08 -8.39 3.80
N ASP A 134 19.09 -9.56 4.44
CA ASP A 134 18.62 -10.82 3.84
C ASP A 134 17.13 -10.74 3.46
N ALA A 135 16.31 -10.06 4.28
CA ALA A 135 14.90 -9.86 3.96
C ALA A 135 14.68 -8.98 2.73
N ILE A 136 15.43 -7.89 2.61
CA ILE A 136 15.40 -7.03 1.42
C ILE A 136 15.92 -7.79 0.20
N SER A 137 17.00 -8.55 0.35
CA SER A 137 17.65 -9.32 -0.73
C SER A 137 16.76 -10.41 -1.33
N ARG A 138 15.78 -10.93 -0.57
CA ARG A 138 14.79 -11.91 -1.09
C ARG A 138 13.80 -11.31 -2.10
N CYS A 139 13.72 -9.99 -2.19
CA CYS A 139 12.79 -9.30 -3.08
C CYS A 139 13.37 -9.04 -4.48
N ASN A 140 14.26 -9.90 -4.95
CA ASN A 140 14.97 -9.77 -6.23
C ASN A 140 14.43 -10.73 -7.31
N SER A 141 13.22 -11.27 -7.14
CA SER A 141 12.63 -12.12 -8.15
C SER A 141 12.40 -11.34 -9.44
N THR A 142 12.63 -11.97 -10.58
CA THR A 142 12.29 -11.43 -11.90
C THR A 142 10.85 -11.76 -12.30
N GLY A 143 10.11 -12.48 -11.44
CA GLY A 143 8.78 -12.99 -11.73
C GLY A 143 8.81 -14.07 -12.81
N GLY A 144 7.72 -14.17 -13.57
CA GLY A 144 7.62 -15.11 -14.68
C GLY A 144 6.18 -15.46 -15.05
N PRO A 145 5.97 -16.19 -16.16
CA PRO A 145 4.65 -16.59 -16.62
C PRO A 145 4.05 -17.76 -15.84
N LYS A 146 4.81 -18.40 -14.95
CA LYS A 146 4.42 -19.61 -14.20
C LYS A 146 4.81 -19.48 -12.74
N GLY A 147 4.03 -20.12 -11.87
CA GLY A 147 4.27 -20.14 -10.42
C GLY A 147 3.64 -18.96 -9.71
N ARG A 148 3.94 -18.83 -8.41
CA ARG A 148 3.41 -17.80 -7.52
C ARG A 148 4.45 -16.72 -7.28
N HIS A 149 4.06 -15.48 -7.53
CA HIS A 149 4.91 -14.30 -7.34
C HIS A 149 4.13 -13.21 -6.60
N TRP A 150 4.64 -12.78 -5.46
CA TRP A 150 4.21 -11.57 -4.80
C TRP A 150 4.84 -10.37 -5.49
N ILE A 151 4.03 -9.35 -5.75
CA ILE A 151 4.47 -8.07 -6.33
C ILE A 151 4.27 -7.01 -5.26
N LEU A 152 5.32 -6.29 -4.90
CA LEU A 152 5.31 -5.27 -3.88
C LEU A 152 5.84 -3.95 -4.43
N ASP A 153 5.03 -2.91 -4.31
CA ASP A 153 5.50 -1.53 -4.33
C ASP A 153 5.40 -1.00 -2.89
N PRO A 154 6.53 -0.81 -2.21
CA PRO A 154 6.54 -0.49 -0.79
C PRO A 154 6.00 0.91 -0.50
N VAL A 155 6.19 1.88 -1.41
CA VAL A 155 5.69 3.26 -1.31
C VAL A 155 5.40 3.80 -2.71
N ASP A 156 4.22 3.50 -3.25
CA ASP A 156 3.79 4.06 -4.52
C ASP A 156 3.48 5.57 -4.35
N GLY A 157 4.22 6.40 -5.10
CA GLY A 157 4.15 7.85 -5.00
C GLY A 157 5.10 8.43 -3.95
N THR A 158 6.35 8.00 -3.91
CA THR A 158 7.39 8.45 -2.95
C THR A 158 7.56 9.97 -2.88
N LEU A 159 7.35 10.69 -3.99
CA LEU A 159 7.36 12.16 -3.97
C LEU A 159 6.18 12.74 -3.17
N GLY A 160 5.00 12.13 -3.27
CA GLY A 160 3.84 12.45 -2.44
C GLY A 160 4.12 12.11 -0.97
N PHE A 161 4.75 10.96 -0.72
CA PHE A 161 5.19 10.56 0.61
C PHE A 161 6.10 11.61 1.27
N VAL A 162 7.18 12.03 0.60
CA VAL A 162 8.13 13.03 1.12
C VAL A 162 7.46 14.40 1.37
N ARG A 163 6.43 14.75 0.59
CA ARG A 163 5.69 16.03 0.74
C ARG A 163 4.65 16.02 1.87
N GLY A 164 4.38 14.87 2.48
CA GLY A 164 3.24 14.69 3.38
C GLY A 164 1.90 14.55 2.64
N ASP A 165 1.93 14.33 1.33
CA ASP A 165 0.77 14.13 0.48
C ASP A 165 0.34 12.65 0.44
N GLN A 166 -0.48 12.29 -0.55
CA GLN A 166 -0.99 10.94 -0.74
C GLN A 166 0.09 10.00 -1.30
N TYR A 167 0.09 8.77 -0.80
CA TYR A 167 0.91 7.64 -1.27
C TYR A 167 0.15 6.34 -0.97
N ALA A 168 0.64 5.21 -1.46
CA ALA A 168 0.08 3.90 -1.17
C ALA A 168 1.15 2.84 -0.89
N VAL A 169 0.76 1.76 -0.21
CA VAL A 169 1.52 0.51 -0.13
C VAL A 169 0.76 -0.51 -0.97
N ALA A 170 1.35 -1.04 -2.03
CA ALA A 170 0.65 -1.95 -2.95
C ALA A 170 1.24 -3.35 -2.90
N LEU A 171 0.41 -4.34 -2.60
CA LEU A 171 0.79 -5.74 -2.55
C LEU A 171 -0.18 -6.57 -3.39
N ALA A 172 0.35 -7.40 -4.28
CA ALA A 172 -0.44 -8.33 -5.09
C ALA A 172 0.16 -9.73 -5.09
N LEU A 173 -0.69 -10.73 -5.31
CA LEU A 173 -0.25 -12.09 -5.63
C LEU A 173 -0.63 -12.39 -7.08
N ILE A 174 0.37 -12.83 -7.86
CA ILE A 174 0.21 -13.37 -9.21
C ILE A 174 0.45 -14.88 -9.16
N GLU A 175 -0.47 -15.66 -9.74
CA GLU A 175 -0.26 -17.08 -10.00
C GLU A 175 -0.43 -17.36 -11.50
N ASP A 176 0.57 -17.99 -12.12
CA ASP A 176 0.56 -18.36 -13.54
C ASP A 176 0.16 -17.19 -14.48
N GLY A 177 0.78 -16.02 -14.25
CA GLY A 177 0.55 -14.81 -15.04
C GLY A 177 -0.79 -14.12 -14.77
N LYS A 178 -1.56 -14.55 -13.76
CA LYS A 178 -2.85 -13.97 -13.39
C LYS A 178 -2.76 -13.33 -12.01
N VAL A 179 -3.13 -12.06 -11.90
CA VAL A 179 -3.36 -11.42 -10.59
C VAL A 179 -4.54 -12.12 -9.91
N VAL A 180 -4.31 -12.67 -8.71
CA VAL A 180 -5.29 -13.42 -7.90
C VAL A 180 -5.68 -12.69 -6.61
N ILE A 181 -4.78 -11.88 -6.04
CA ILE A 181 -5.03 -10.98 -4.91
C ILE A 181 -4.47 -9.60 -5.25
N GLY A 182 -5.19 -8.56 -4.85
CA GLY A 182 -4.66 -7.20 -4.76
C GLY A 182 -5.05 -6.58 -3.42
N VAL A 183 -4.08 -5.92 -2.77
CA VAL A 183 -4.24 -5.17 -1.53
C VAL A 183 -3.56 -3.82 -1.69
N LEU A 184 -4.28 -2.75 -1.40
CA LEU A 184 -3.82 -1.38 -1.49
C LEU A 184 -4.02 -0.69 -0.15
N GLY A 185 -2.92 -0.36 0.52
CA GLY A 185 -2.92 0.44 1.72
C GLY A 185 -2.79 1.91 1.37
N CYS A 186 -3.70 2.76 1.85
CA CYS A 186 -3.76 4.18 1.51
C CYS A 186 -3.73 5.02 2.80
N PRO A 187 -2.55 5.29 3.39
CA PRO A 187 -2.50 5.75 4.79
C PRO A 187 -2.97 7.19 5.00
N ASN A 188 -2.97 7.99 3.94
CA ASN A 188 -3.40 9.38 3.98
C ASN A 188 -4.78 9.61 3.36
N TYR A 189 -5.48 8.56 2.94
CA TYR A 189 -6.77 8.72 2.27
C TYR A 189 -7.81 9.37 3.20
N PRO A 190 -8.46 10.47 2.78
CA PRO A 190 -9.49 11.14 3.58
C PRO A 190 -10.80 10.34 3.52
N MET A 191 -11.17 9.69 4.62
CA MET A 191 -12.33 8.80 4.66
C MET A 191 -13.69 9.51 4.73
N LYS A 192 -13.71 10.83 4.98
CA LYS A 192 -14.94 11.64 5.02
C LYS A 192 -15.08 12.46 3.73
N LYS A 193 -16.21 12.29 3.02
CA LYS A 193 -16.49 12.97 1.74
C LYS A 193 -16.42 14.49 1.80
N GLU A 194 -16.78 15.11 2.93
CA GLU A 194 -16.69 16.57 3.10
C GLU A 194 -15.24 17.09 3.02
N TRP A 195 -14.26 16.21 3.24
CA TRP A 195 -12.85 16.55 3.35
C TRP A 195 -12.08 16.35 2.05
N LEU A 196 -12.67 15.71 1.04
CA LEU A 196 -12.11 15.60 -0.31
C LEU A 196 -11.90 16.98 -0.97
N ASN A 197 -12.57 18.03 -0.46
CA ASN A 197 -12.47 19.40 -0.98
C ASN A 197 -11.33 20.23 -0.33
N TYR A 198 -10.63 19.70 0.68
CA TYR A 198 -9.58 20.43 1.40
C TYR A 198 -8.18 19.90 1.08
N HIS A 199 -7.21 20.81 0.97
CA HIS A 199 -5.82 20.45 0.73
C HIS A 199 -5.25 19.66 1.94
N ASN A 200 -4.52 18.56 1.68
CA ASN A 200 -4.11 17.58 2.71
C ASN A 200 -3.34 18.19 3.90
N LYS A 201 -2.54 19.24 3.66
CA LYS A 201 -1.84 19.99 4.72
C LYS A 201 -2.77 20.69 5.71
N PHE A 202 -3.92 21.16 5.24
CA PHE A 202 -4.94 21.79 6.08
C PHE A 202 -5.60 20.76 6.97
N TYR A 203 -5.85 19.55 6.44
CA TYR A 203 -6.37 18.42 7.20
C TYR A 203 -5.40 17.97 8.32
N GLN A 204 -4.11 17.79 8.00
CA GLN A 204 -3.10 17.40 8.99
C GLN A 204 -2.96 18.41 10.15
N ALA A 205 -3.10 19.71 9.86
CA ALA A 205 -3.07 20.73 10.89
C ALA A 205 -4.33 20.70 11.79
N MET A 206 -5.50 20.42 11.20
CA MET A 206 -6.77 20.41 11.91
C MET A 206 -6.96 19.14 12.76
N SER A 207 -6.59 17.97 12.26
CA SER A 207 -6.65 16.70 13.00
C SER A 207 -5.75 16.70 14.25
N LYS A 208 -4.64 17.45 14.22
CA LYS A 208 -3.74 17.64 15.38
C LYS A 208 -4.30 18.59 16.45
N GLN A 209 -5.23 19.49 16.09
CA GLN A 209 -5.79 20.51 17.02
C GLN A 209 -7.07 20.06 17.72
N SER A 210 -7.78 19.06 17.20
CA SER A 210 -8.96 18.47 17.83
C SER A 210 -9.08 17.01 17.41
N PRO A 211 -8.56 16.04 18.20
CA PRO A 211 -8.79 14.63 17.96
C PRO A 211 -10.31 14.40 18.05
N PRO A 212 -10.98 13.98 16.97
CA PRO A 212 -12.41 13.77 16.98
C PRO A 212 -12.76 12.45 17.70
N ALA A 213 -14.05 12.24 17.94
CA ALA A 213 -14.54 11.12 18.74
C ALA A 213 -14.18 9.76 18.11
N SER A 214 -13.97 8.75 18.97
CA SER A 214 -13.55 7.36 18.69
C SER A 214 -14.27 6.62 17.55
N ASP A 215 -15.43 7.10 17.10
CA ASP A 215 -16.26 6.44 16.09
C ASP A 215 -16.11 7.02 14.67
N SER A 216 -15.26 8.04 14.44
CA SER A 216 -15.03 8.55 13.09
C SER A 216 -13.81 7.96 12.39
N TRP A 217 -14.06 7.29 11.27
CA TRP A 217 -13.04 6.90 10.30
C TRP A 217 -12.41 8.15 9.69
N GLU A 218 -11.26 8.55 10.20
CA GLU A 218 -10.72 9.86 9.88
C GLU A 218 -9.67 9.82 8.80
N LYS A 219 -8.73 8.89 8.88
CA LYS A 219 -7.55 8.89 8.01
C LYS A 219 -7.10 7.48 7.69
N GLY A 220 -7.03 7.22 6.40
CA GLY A 220 -6.42 6.04 5.84
C GLY A 220 -7.32 4.80 5.81
N CYS A 221 -7.06 3.94 4.84
CA CYS A 221 -7.77 2.69 4.67
C CYS A 221 -6.89 1.64 4.02
N VAL A 222 -7.30 0.38 4.11
CA VAL A 222 -6.76 -0.72 3.32
C VAL A 222 -7.89 -1.28 2.47
N MET A 223 -7.67 -1.30 1.16
CA MET A 223 -8.58 -1.87 0.17
C MET A 223 -8.03 -3.21 -0.29
N TYR A 224 -8.90 -4.17 -0.59
CA TYR A 224 -8.47 -5.47 -1.08
C TYR A 224 -9.52 -6.15 -1.94
N ALA A 225 -9.07 -6.99 -2.86
CA ALA A 225 -9.92 -7.79 -3.72
C ALA A 225 -9.26 -9.14 -4.02
N ARG A 226 -10.09 -10.14 -4.28
CA ARG A 226 -9.66 -11.46 -4.72
C ARG A 226 -10.29 -11.77 -6.07
N ARG A 227 -9.51 -12.31 -7.00
CA ARG A 227 -10.04 -12.76 -8.30
C ARG A 227 -11.18 -13.76 -8.09
N GLY A 228 -12.27 -13.55 -8.82
CA GLY A 228 -13.44 -14.44 -8.79
C GLY A 228 -14.43 -14.19 -7.65
N SER A 229 -14.15 -13.33 -6.67
CA SER A 229 -15.15 -12.97 -5.65
C SER A 229 -16.28 -12.11 -6.22
N GLY A 230 -15.98 -11.27 -7.23
CA GLY A 230 -16.89 -10.21 -7.68
C GLY A 230 -17.02 -9.05 -6.70
N GLU A 231 -16.19 -9.04 -5.65
CA GLU A 231 -16.27 -8.12 -4.52
C GLU A 231 -14.90 -7.52 -4.21
N ALA A 232 -14.88 -6.21 -3.97
CA ALA A 232 -13.74 -5.48 -3.44
C ALA A 232 -14.15 -4.84 -2.11
N TRP A 233 -13.25 -4.82 -1.15
CA TRP A 233 -13.53 -4.47 0.23
C TRP A 233 -12.58 -3.36 0.69
N MET A 234 -13.03 -2.58 1.66
CA MET A 234 -12.26 -1.51 2.29
C MET A 234 -12.42 -1.59 3.80
N GLN A 235 -11.31 -1.48 4.51
CA GLN A 235 -11.25 -1.40 5.97
C GLN A 235 -10.57 -0.10 6.40
N PRO A 236 -11.04 0.56 7.48
CA PRO A 236 -10.30 1.68 8.08
C PRO A 236 -8.97 1.18 8.65
N MET A 237 -7.97 2.05 8.70
CA MET A 237 -6.72 1.73 9.40
C MET A 237 -6.95 1.50 10.91
N VAL A 238 -6.13 0.62 11.50
CA VAL A 238 -6.10 0.40 12.95
C VAL A 238 -5.46 1.63 13.61
N LEU A 239 -6.14 2.21 14.61
CA LEU A 239 -5.68 3.40 15.32
C LEU A 239 -5.17 3.03 16.72
N GLY A 240 -4.06 3.65 17.12
CA GLY A 240 -3.51 3.51 18.47
C GLY A 240 -3.19 2.07 18.87
N ASP A 241 -3.78 1.62 19.98
CA ASP A 241 -3.57 0.28 20.57
C ASP A 241 -4.67 -0.73 20.21
N GLU A 242 -5.57 -0.38 19.29
CA GLU A 242 -6.56 -1.31 18.79
C GLU A 242 -5.90 -2.50 18.08
N LYS A 243 -6.60 -3.63 18.07
CA LYS A 243 -6.18 -4.83 17.34
C LYS A 243 -6.97 -4.91 16.05
N LEU A 244 -6.33 -5.34 14.98
CA LEU A 244 -7.03 -5.62 13.72
C LEU A 244 -7.97 -6.80 13.93
N GLU A 245 -9.26 -6.53 13.90
CA GLU A 245 -10.26 -7.57 13.74
C GLU A 245 -10.34 -7.99 12.28
N TRP A 246 -10.29 -9.30 12.02
CA TRP A 246 -10.35 -9.85 10.67
C TRP A 246 -11.27 -11.06 10.64
N PRO A 247 -12.21 -11.16 9.67
CA PRO A 247 -12.48 -10.23 8.56
C PRO A 247 -13.45 -9.09 8.92
N ASN A 248 -13.62 -8.79 10.20
CA ASN A 248 -14.60 -7.81 10.68
C ASN A 248 -14.22 -6.37 10.26
N SER A 249 -15.20 -5.46 10.22
CA SER A 249 -15.02 -4.03 9.87
C SER A 249 -14.81 -3.69 8.40
N ALA A 250 -14.86 -4.66 7.48
CA ALA A 250 -14.78 -4.42 6.04
C ALA A 250 -16.11 -3.94 5.44
N ARG A 251 -16.06 -2.96 4.54
CA ARG A 251 -17.19 -2.52 3.73
C ARG A 251 -16.97 -2.81 2.26
N LEU A 252 -18.03 -3.26 1.59
CA LEU A 252 -18.01 -3.50 0.15
C LEU A 252 -17.85 -2.16 -0.60
N ILE A 253 -16.83 -2.08 -1.45
CA ILE A 253 -16.61 -0.99 -2.40
C ILE A 253 -17.55 -1.19 -3.57
N LYS A 254 -18.19 -0.12 -4.01
CA LYS A 254 -19.03 -0.11 -5.22
C LYS A 254 -18.63 1.08 -6.07
N VAL A 255 -18.42 0.82 -7.36
CA VAL A 255 -18.29 1.88 -8.36
C VAL A 255 -19.62 2.61 -8.51
N SER A 256 -19.54 3.84 -8.98
CA SER A 256 -20.73 4.65 -9.25
C SER A 256 -21.67 3.93 -10.23
N SER A 257 -22.98 4.07 -10.01
CA SER A 257 -24.00 3.59 -10.98
C SER A 257 -24.26 4.60 -12.09
N ILE A 258 -23.41 5.63 -12.22
CA ILE A 258 -23.52 6.64 -13.28
C ILE A 258 -23.24 5.96 -14.62
N ASP A 259 -24.27 5.88 -15.44
CA ASP A 259 -24.26 5.33 -16.80
C ASP A 259 -24.14 6.44 -17.86
N ASN A 260 -24.53 7.67 -17.51
CA ASN A 260 -24.39 8.83 -18.36
C ASN A 260 -22.95 9.38 -18.30
N PRO A 261 -22.16 9.31 -19.40
CA PRO A 261 -20.80 9.81 -19.42
C PRO A 261 -20.72 11.30 -19.09
N ALA A 262 -21.74 12.11 -19.41
CA ALA A 262 -21.73 13.54 -19.07
C ALA A 262 -21.71 13.81 -17.56
N MET A 263 -22.07 12.83 -16.72
CA MET A 263 -22.09 12.93 -15.26
C MET A 263 -20.90 12.20 -14.60
N ALA A 264 -20.05 11.52 -15.38
CA ALA A 264 -18.92 10.80 -14.83
C ALA A 264 -17.84 11.77 -14.32
N THR A 265 -17.27 11.42 -13.17
CA THR A 265 -16.10 12.12 -12.63
C THR A 265 -14.86 11.59 -13.34
N PHE A 266 -13.82 12.41 -13.52
CA PHE A 266 -12.59 11.99 -14.20
C PHE A 266 -11.37 12.43 -13.40
N CYS A 267 -10.41 11.53 -13.24
CA CYS A 267 -9.17 11.79 -12.51
C CYS A 267 -8.03 12.07 -13.50
N GLU A 268 -7.43 13.26 -13.43
CA GLU A 268 -6.23 13.60 -14.20
C GLU A 268 -4.98 13.51 -13.33
N PRO A 269 -3.84 13.04 -13.88
CA PRO A 269 -2.58 13.03 -13.17
C PRO A 269 -2.18 14.44 -12.74
N VAL A 270 -1.63 14.62 -11.53
CA VAL A 270 -1.14 15.94 -11.08
C VAL A 270 0.07 16.40 -11.91
N GLU A 271 0.93 15.47 -12.31
CA GLU A 271 2.18 15.79 -12.99
C GLU A 271 2.03 15.85 -14.52
N LYS A 272 2.50 16.95 -15.10
CA LYS A 272 2.50 17.18 -16.55
C LYS A 272 3.56 16.39 -17.32
N SER A 273 4.61 15.95 -16.64
CA SER A 273 5.69 15.13 -17.19
C SER A 273 5.22 13.73 -17.57
N ASN A 274 4.24 13.18 -16.85
CA ASN A 274 3.85 11.77 -16.97
C ASN A 274 2.61 11.54 -17.86
N SER A 275 2.03 12.60 -18.45
CA SER A 275 0.87 12.49 -19.35
C SER A 275 0.72 13.69 -20.27
N ASN A 276 0.15 13.50 -21.46
CA ASN A 276 -0.18 14.61 -22.35
C ASN A 276 -1.58 15.16 -22.02
N HIS A 277 -1.63 16.06 -21.04
CA HIS A 277 -2.85 16.73 -20.56
C HIS A 277 -3.70 17.35 -21.69
N SER A 278 -3.06 17.84 -22.75
CA SER A 278 -3.76 18.45 -23.89
C SER A 278 -4.49 17.41 -24.75
N PHE A 279 -3.89 16.23 -24.91
CA PHE A 279 -4.52 15.09 -25.59
C PHE A 279 -5.67 14.52 -24.75
N THR A 280 -5.45 14.31 -23.46
CA THR A 280 -6.48 13.82 -22.52
C THR A 280 -7.69 14.74 -22.51
N LYS A 281 -7.47 16.06 -22.43
CA LYS A 281 -8.55 17.06 -22.50
C LYS A 281 -9.31 17.03 -23.82
N GLY A 282 -8.62 16.82 -24.95
CA GLY A 282 -9.25 16.67 -26.26
C GLY A 282 -10.12 15.41 -26.37
N LEU A 283 -9.67 14.29 -25.80
CA LEU A 283 -10.43 13.04 -25.75
C LEU A 283 -11.66 13.17 -24.83
N VAL A 284 -11.49 13.75 -23.64
CA VAL A 284 -12.58 13.99 -22.67
C VAL A 284 -13.68 14.84 -23.30
N HIS A 285 -13.31 15.85 -24.09
CA HIS A 285 -14.27 16.69 -24.80
C HIS A 285 -15.02 15.93 -25.92
N SER A 286 -14.34 15.04 -26.65
CA SER A 286 -14.97 14.29 -27.74
C SER A 286 -15.95 13.21 -27.25
N VAL A 287 -15.76 12.68 -26.03
CA VAL A 287 -16.66 11.69 -25.42
C VAL A 287 -17.79 12.30 -24.56
N GLY A 288 -17.86 13.62 -24.43
CA GLY A 288 -19.00 14.32 -23.82
C GLY A 288 -19.03 14.39 -22.29
N LEU A 289 -17.92 14.13 -21.60
CA LEU A 289 -17.78 14.26 -20.14
C LEU A 289 -17.95 15.74 -19.70
N ARG A 290 -18.71 16.03 -18.63
CA ARG A 290 -18.79 17.37 -18.00
C ARG A 290 -18.21 17.34 -16.58
N PHE A 291 -17.38 18.32 -16.27
CA PHE A 291 -16.30 18.29 -15.28
C PHE A 291 -16.70 18.25 -13.78
N VAL A 292 -15.94 17.44 -13.00
CA VAL A 292 -15.48 17.71 -11.63
C VAL A 292 -14.03 17.19 -11.55
N TYR A 293 -13.06 18.04 -11.17
CA TYR A 293 -11.64 17.68 -11.14
C TYR A 293 -11.25 17.03 -9.81
N LEU A 294 -10.59 15.87 -9.87
CA LEU A 294 -9.79 15.32 -8.77
C LEU A 294 -8.39 14.99 -9.32
N SER A 295 -7.36 15.46 -8.64
CA SER A 295 -5.96 15.22 -9.04
C SER A 295 -5.23 14.51 -7.90
N SER A 296 -4.63 13.35 -8.17
CA SER A 296 -3.85 12.58 -7.18
C SER A 296 -2.50 12.12 -7.78
N PRO A 297 -1.39 12.20 -7.01
CA PRO A 297 -0.06 11.81 -7.47
C PRO A 297 0.27 10.30 -7.33
N SER A 298 -0.58 9.50 -6.67
CA SER A 298 -0.38 8.05 -6.44
C SER A 298 -1.50 7.21 -7.10
N CYS A 299 -1.42 5.88 -7.06
CA CYS A 299 -2.36 4.87 -7.57
C CYS A 299 -3.85 5.03 -7.15
N TYR A 300 -4.27 6.13 -6.54
CA TYR A 300 -5.67 6.52 -6.28
C TYR A 300 -6.58 6.60 -7.51
N LYS A 301 -6.13 6.17 -8.69
CA LYS A 301 -6.94 6.08 -9.91
C LYS A 301 -7.90 4.87 -9.92
N PHE A 302 -7.92 4.05 -8.88
CA PHE A 302 -8.86 2.91 -8.77
C PHE A 302 -10.26 3.27 -8.26
N GLU A 303 -10.48 4.53 -7.83
CA GLU A 303 -11.81 5.02 -7.45
C GLU A 303 -12.28 6.10 -8.42
N VAL A 304 -12.90 5.65 -9.52
CA VAL A 304 -13.90 6.39 -10.29
C VAL A 304 -14.97 5.41 -10.74
#